data_AF-A0A6A4GNG4-F1
#
_entry.id   AF-A0A6A4GNG4-F1
#
_cell.length_a   1.000
_cell.length_b   1.000
_cell.length_c   1.000
_cell.angle_alpha   90.00
_cell.angle_beta   90.00
_cell.angle_gamma   90.00
#
_symmetry.space_group_name_H-M   'P 1'
#
loop_
_entity.id
_entity.type
_entity.pdbx_description
1 polymer ?
#
loop_
_entity_poly.entity_id
_entity_poly.type
_entity_poly.pdbx_seq_one_letter_code
_entity_poly.pdbx_strand_id
1 'polypeptide(L)'
;WVPGHEGVRGNEAADEEAKEAALSGSSPTRLLPHTLRKSLPKSCSATRKTFAKSLNKIRDDMFRESPRFSRFQKAVKGDATATARKFRKL
;
A
#
# COMPACT_ATOMS: atom_id res chain seq x y z
N TRP A 1 -7.51 18.36 -26.78
CA TRP A 1 -7.24 17.89 -25.40
C TRP A 1 -8.48 18.15 -24.57
N VAL A 2 -8.97 17.13 -23.88
CA VAL A 2 -10.16 17.20 -23.01
C VAL A 2 -9.68 17.15 -21.56
N PRO A 3 -10.21 17.97 -20.65
CA PRO A 3 -9.84 17.91 -19.24
C PRO A 3 -10.23 16.55 -18.62
N GLY A 4 -9.33 16.00 -17.81
CA GLY A 4 -9.58 14.77 -17.07
C GLY A 4 -10.50 15.00 -15.87
N HIS A 5 -11.23 13.97 -15.44
CA HIS A 5 -12.10 13.97 -14.26
C HIS A 5 -13.29 14.97 -14.27
N GLU A 6 -13.62 15.57 -15.42
CA GLU A 6 -14.74 16.52 -15.58
C GLU A 6 -16.06 15.86 -15.97
N GLY A 7 -16.24 14.55 -15.74
CA GLY A 7 -17.53 13.92 -16.03
C GLY A 7 -17.81 13.70 -17.53
N VAL A 8 -16.80 13.82 -18.40
CA VAL A 8 -17.01 13.74 -19.85
C VAL A 8 -17.30 12.28 -20.22
N ARG A 9 -18.59 11.98 -20.45
CA ARG A 9 -19.12 10.63 -20.73
C ARG A 9 -18.25 9.77 -21.66
N GLY A 10 -17.73 10.34 -22.75
CA GLY A 10 -16.87 9.60 -23.69
C GLY A 10 -15.50 9.23 -23.11
N ASN A 11 -14.92 10.09 -22.29
CA ASN A 11 -13.66 9.82 -21.59
C ASN A 11 -13.86 8.81 -20.46
N GLU A 12 -14.97 8.91 -19.73
CA GLU A 12 -15.31 7.97 -18.66
C GLU A 12 -15.55 6.56 -19.18
N ALA A 13 -16.31 6.42 -20.27
CA ALA A 13 -16.53 5.13 -20.91
C ALA A 13 -15.21 4.50 -21.40
N ALA A 14 -14.31 5.31 -21.96
CA ALA A 14 -12.98 4.83 -22.37
C ALA A 14 -12.11 4.41 -21.18
N ASP A 15 -12.16 5.14 -20.06
CA ASP A 15 -11.44 4.81 -18.84
C ASP A 15 -11.99 3.53 -18.18
N GLU A 16 -13.31 3.33 -18.21
CA GLU A 16 -13.96 2.10 -17.75
C GLU A 16 -13.53 0.89 -18.57
N GLU A 17 -13.59 0.98 -19.90
CA GLU A 17 -13.12 -0.09 -20.79
C GLU A 17 -11.62 -0.38 -20.60
N ALA A 18 -10.80 0.67 -20.39
CA ALA A 18 -9.37 0.52 -20.12
C ALA A 18 -9.11 -0.20 -18.79
N LYS A 19 -9.89 0.06 -17.75
CA LYS A 19 -9.82 -0.66 -16.46
C LYS A 19 -10.21 -2.12 -16.63
N GLU A 20 -11.30 -2.40 -17.34
CA GLU A 20 -11.75 -3.75 -17.63
C GLU A 20 -10.70 -4.54 -18.44
N ALA A 21 -10.09 -3.91 -19.46
CA ALA A 21 -8.98 -4.50 -20.20
C ALA A 21 -7.76 -4.81 -19.31
N ALA A 22 -7.43 -3.92 -18.37
CA ALA A 22 -6.33 -4.14 -17.43
C ALA A 22 -6.59 -5.30 -16.46
N LEU A 23 -7.85 -5.57 -16.12
CA LEU A 23 -8.26 -6.67 -15.23
C LEU A 23 -8.36 -8.01 -15.96
N SER A 24 -8.91 -8.01 -17.19
CA SER A 24 -9.12 -9.20 -18.01
C SER A 24 -7.83 -9.80 -18.58
N GLY A 25 -6.72 -9.06 -18.54
CA GLY A 25 -5.38 -9.55 -18.80
C GLY A 25 -4.78 -9.05 -20.12
N SER A 26 -3.68 -9.69 -20.54
CA SER A 26 -2.94 -9.27 -21.73
C SER A 26 -3.39 -10.04 -22.97
N SER A 27 -3.30 -9.40 -24.14
CA SER A 27 -3.40 -10.08 -25.42
C SER A 27 -2.36 -11.21 -25.54
N PRO A 28 -2.59 -12.22 -26.42
CA PRO A 28 -1.62 -13.27 -26.70
C PRO A 28 -0.24 -12.72 -27.07
N THR A 29 0.83 -13.35 -26.56
CA THR A 29 2.22 -12.89 -26.73
C THR A 29 2.62 -12.57 -28.18
N ARG A 30 2.09 -13.32 -29.16
CA ARG A 30 2.35 -13.09 -30.59
C ARG A 30 1.85 -11.72 -31.10
N LEU A 31 0.80 -11.19 -30.47
CA LEU A 31 0.19 -9.91 -30.81
C LEU A 31 0.81 -8.73 -30.04
N LEU A 32 1.63 -9.01 -29.03
CA LEU A 32 2.31 -7.96 -28.28
C LEU A 32 3.48 -7.37 -29.07
N PRO A 33 3.80 -6.08 -28.86
CA PRO A 33 5.06 -5.48 -29.29
C PRO A 33 6.25 -6.32 -28.82
N HIS A 34 7.32 -6.41 -29.62
CA HIS A 34 8.45 -7.30 -29.35
C HIS A 34 9.07 -7.11 -27.94
N THR A 35 9.11 -5.87 -27.46
CA THR A 35 9.61 -5.49 -26.12
C THR A 35 8.77 -6.07 -24.97
N LEU A 36 7.47 -6.26 -25.18
CA LEU A 36 6.53 -6.78 -24.19
C LEU A 36 6.32 -8.30 -24.29
N ARG A 37 6.98 -8.97 -25.24
CA ARG A 37 6.93 -10.44 -25.35
C ARG A 37 7.76 -11.15 -24.29
N LYS A 38 8.71 -10.44 -23.68
CA LYS A 38 9.57 -10.92 -22.61
C LYS A 38 9.06 -10.39 -21.27
N SER A 39 9.38 -11.10 -20.19
CA SER A 39 9.10 -10.62 -18.84
C SER A 39 9.78 -9.28 -18.60
N LEU A 40 9.02 -8.31 -18.08
CA LEU A 40 9.56 -7.00 -17.72
C LEU A 40 10.46 -7.12 -16.48
N PRO A 41 11.54 -6.32 -16.41
CA PRO A 41 12.37 -6.27 -15.21
C PRO A 41 11.53 -5.78 -14.02
N LYS A 42 11.83 -6.32 -12.83
CA LYS A 42 11.19 -5.87 -11.60
C LYS A 42 11.59 -4.43 -11.32
N SER A 43 10.61 -3.59 -10.99
CA SER A 43 10.88 -2.24 -10.53
C SER A 43 11.69 -2.25 -9.23
N CYS A 44 12.76 -1.44 -9.17
CA CYS A 44 13.57 -1.28 -7.96
C CYS A 44 12.74 -0.75 -6.79
N SER A 45 11.83 0.20 -7.03
CA SER A 45 10.98 0.75 -5.98
C SER A 45 9.99 -0.29 -5.44
N ALA A 46 9.39 -1.09 -6.33
CA ALA A 46 8.52 -2.19 -5.93
C ALA A 46 9.27 -3.22 -5.07
N THR A 47 10.47 -3.62 -5.49
CA THR A 47 11.32 -4.56 -4.75
C THR A 47 11.73 -4.02 -3.37
N ARG A 48 12.09 -2.73 -3.28
CA ARG A 48 12.41 -2.09 -1.99
C ARG A 48 11.19 -2.05 -1.08
N LYS A 49 10.01 -1.73 -1.62
CA LYS A 49 8.76 -1.66 -0.86
C LYS A 49 8.36 -3.03 -0.31
N THR A 50 8.50 -4.10 -1.09
CA THR A 50 8.20 -5.46 -0.62
C THR A 50 9.15 -5.89 0.50
N PHE A 51 10.44 -5.59 0.37
CA PHE A 51 11.43 -5.85 1.42
C PHE A 51 11.19 -5.03 2.70
N ALA A 52 10.90 -3.73 2.56
CA ALA A 52 10.54 -2.88 3.70
C ALA A 52 9.28 -3.40 4.42
N LYS A 53 8.29 -3.91 3.66
CA LYS A 53 7.09 -4.52 4.23
C LYS A 53 7.42 -5.77 5.05
N SER A 54 8.33 -6.63 4.60
CA SER A 54 8.74 -7.80 5.38
C SER A 54 9.49 -7.41 6.65
N LEU A 55 10.36 -6.39 6.58
CA LEU A 55 11.04 -5.86 7.78
C LEU A 55 10.06 -5.26 8.79
N ASN A 56 9.06 -4.51 8.34
CA ASN A 56 8.03 -3.97 9.23
C ASN A 56 7.24 -5.07 9.94
N LYS A 57 6.94 -6.17 9.24
CA LYS A 57 6.29 -7.32 9.87
C LYS A 57 7.16 -7.91 10.99
N ILE A 58 8.44 -8.18 10.71
CA ILE A 58 9.38 -8.69 11.72
C ILE A 58 9.48 -7.74 12.91
N ARG A 59 9.61 -6.43 12.64
CA ARG A 59 9.64 -5.40 13.67
C ARG A 59 8.39 -5.44 14.56
N ASP A 60 7.22 -5.54 13.95
CA ASP A 60 5.94 -5.55 14.67
C ASP A 60 5.79 -6.83 15.50
N ASP A 61 6.23 -7.97 14.99
CA ASP A 61 6.24 -9.25 15.70
C ASP A 61 7.19 -9.18 16.92
N MET A 62 8.43 -8.72 16.72
CA MET A 62 9.39 -8.49 17.80
C MET A 62 8.89 -7.50 18.85
N PHE A 63 8.20 -6.44 18.42
CA PHE A 63 7.61 -5.47 19.34
C PHE A 63 6.56 -6.16 20.21
N ARG A 64 5.65 -6.95 19.62
CA ARG A 64 4.59 -7.68 20.33
C ARG A 64 5.13 -8.65 21.37
N GLU A 65 6.24 -9.32 21.08
CA GLU A 65 6.89 -10.25 22.02
C GLU A 65 7.66 -9.55 23.15
N SER A 66 7.97 -8.26 22.98
CA SER A 66 8.76 -7.53 23.96
C SER A 66 7.98 -7.21 25.25
N PRO A 67 8.64 -7.16 26.42
CA PRO A 67 8.02 -6.66 27.66
C PRO A 67 7.46 -5.23 27.54
N ARG A 68 8.00 -4.43 26.61
CA ARG A 68 7.54 -3.06 26.34
C ARG A 68 6.13 -3.06 25.78
N PHE A 69 5.75 -4.03 24.94
CA PHE A 69 4.39 -4.12 24.40
C PHE A 69 3.37 -4.40 25.49
N SER A 70 3.68 -5.25 26.47
CA SER A 70 2.83 -5.46 27.64
C SER A 70 2.64 -4.18 28.47
N ARG A 71 3.71 -3.39 28.67
CA ARG A 71 3.61 -2.08 29.36
C ARG A 71 2.80 -1.08 28.55
N PHE A 72 3.01 -1.05 27.24
CA PHE A 72 2.28 -0.20 26.30
C PHE A 72 0.78 -0.54 26.31
N GLN A 73 0.41 -1.82 26.23
CA GLN A 73 -0.99 -2.25 26.33
C GLN A 73 -1.63 -1.87 27.67
N LYS A 74 -0.90 -1.97 28.79
CA LYS A 74 -1.41 -1.52 30.09
C LYS A 74 -1.71 -0.02 30.11
N ALA A 75 -0.83 0.79 29.51
CA ALA A 75 -1.04 2.23 29.39
C ALA A 75 -2.21 2.60 28.45
N VAL A 76 -2.43 1.81 27.39
CA VAL A 76 -3.55 1.97 26.45
C VAL A 76 -4.88 1.48 27.03
N LYS A 77 -4.88 0.42 27.83
CA LYS A 77 -6.07 -0.14 28.50
C LYS A 77 -6.49 0.66 29.74
N GLY A 78 -5.54 1.28 30.44
CA GLY A 78 -5.84 2.34 31.39
C GLY A 78 -6.29 3.60 30.66
N ASP A 79 -6.98 4.52 31.33
CA ASP A 79 -7.24 5.84 30.75
C ASP A 79 -5.90 6.52 30.46
N ALA A 80 -5.47 6.47 29.19
CA ALA A 80 -4.20 7.03 28.74
C ALA A 80 -4.10 8.52 29.14
N THR A 81 -5.24 9.18 29.26
CA THR A 81 -5.42 10.56 29.73
C THR A 81 -5.04 10.72 31.21
N ALA A 82 -5.39 9.76 32.07
CA ALA A 82 -5.01 9.78 33.49
C ALA A 82 -3.50 9.52 33.69
N THR A 83 -2.90 8.67 32.85
CA THR A 83 -1.45 8.42 32.88
C THR A 83 -0.66 9.63 32.37
N ALA A 84 -1.13 10.30 31.30
CA ALA A 84 -0.52 11.52 30.77
C ALA A 84 -0.64 12.72 31.73
N ARG A 85 -1.74 12.83 32.48
CA ARG A 85 -1.93 13.88 33.51
C ARG A 85 -0.85 13.85 34.60
N LYS A 86 -0.26 12.69 34.92
CA LYS A 86 0.83 12.58 35.91
C LYS A 86 2.13 13.27 35.48
N PHE A 87 2.30 13.53 34.18
CA PHE A 87 3.48 14.17 33.62
C PHE A 87 3.21 15.58 33.11
N ARG A 88 2.01 16.13 33.37
CA ARG A 88 1.72 17.54 33.12
C ARG A 88 2.42 18.34 34.22
N LYS A 89 3.52 19.02 33.89
CA LYS A 89 4.12 20.01 34.80
C LYS A 89 3.10 21.12 35.08
N LEU A 90 3.04 21.55 36.34
CA LEU A 90 2.35 22.77 36.79
C LEU A 90 2.91 24.00 36.07
#